data_AF-A0A5B0W8U5-F1
#
_entry.id   AF-A0A5B0W8U5-F1
#
_cell.length_a   1.000
_cell.length_b   1.000
_cell.length_c   1.000
_cell.angle_alpha   90.00
_cell.angle_beta   90.00
_cell.angle_gamma   90.00
#
_symmetry.space_group_name_H-M   'P 1'
#
loop_
_entity.id
_entity.type
_entity.pdbx_description
1 polymer ?
#
loop_
_entity_poly.entity_id
_entity_poly.type
_entity_poly.pdbx_seq_one_letter_code
_entity_poly.pdbx_strand_id
1 'polypeptide(L)'
;MSSNNNNLTTSWGAPVGDNQNSMTAGDRGPTLLQDVHLLEKLAHFNRERVPERVVHAKGAGAHGYFEVTQDLTQYTKANFLSEVGKRTPMFIRFSTVAGELGSADTVRDPRGFAVKFYTEEGNYDLVGNNTPVFFVRDAIKFPDFIHTQKRDPQTHLKNPNAVWDFWSLSPESLHQVTILMSDRGIPATLRHMHGFGSHTFKWVNAEGNAVWVKYHFKTEQGIKNLAPDLAAKIAGENPDYHTEDLFNAIDKGDFPAWKLYVQIMPIEDANTYRFDPFDVTKVWSQKDYPLIEVGRMVLDRNPENYFAEVEQVTFSPGSFVPGIEASPDKLLQGRLFAYGDAHRHRVGPNHNSLPINRPIVEVKNYQRDGGMALGNNGGSGAYYEPNSLGGPKEAPQYKTSPFEVSGNADSVSYNSDDHYTQPGDLYRLMSEEERTRLVQNIVGAMTPVESNDIKLRQIVHFYKADPELGQRVAYGLGLSVPGGL
;
A
#
# COMPACT_ATOMS: atom_id res chain seq x y z
N MET A 1 0.93 44.65 17.20
CA MET A 1 1.23 44.88 15.78
C MET A 1 2.50 44.08 15.48
N SER A 2 2.36 42.85 15.00
CA SER A 2 3.51 42.10 14.49
C SER A 2 3.89 42.72 13.15
N SER A 3 5.06 43.34 13.06
CA SER A 3 5.62 43.69 11.77
C SER A 3 5.75 42.40 10.95
N ASN A 4 4.97 42.30 9.87
CA ASN A 4 5.07 41.23 8.89
C ASN A 4 6.40 41.39 8.15
N ASN A 5 7.49 40.95 8.79
CA ASN A 5 8.83 41.05 8.24
C ASN A 5 9.13 39.79 7.43
N ASN A 6 8.64 39.73 6.19
CA ASN A 6 8.83 38.60 5.27
C ASN A 6 10.24 38.59 4.64
N ASN A 7 11.27 38.91 5.41
CA ASN A 7 12.64 38.91 4.93
C ASN A 7 13.10 37.48 4.67
N LEU A 8 13.81 37.27 3.56
CA LEU A 8 14.57 36.03 3.36
C LEU A 8 15.65 35.93 4.45
N THR A 9 15.81 34.75 5.02
CA THR A 9 16.84 34.47 6.03
C THR A 9 17.68 33.26 5.64
N THR A 10 18.86 33.16 6.23
CA THR A 10 19.61 31.89 6.31
C THR A 10 18.89 30.90 7.24
N SER A 11 19.35 29.65 7.28
CA SER A 11 18.85 28.60 8.17
C SER A 11 19.04 28.92 9.67
N TRP A 12 19.94 29.85 9.98
CA TRP A 12 20.19 30.38 11.33
C TRP A 12 19.40 31.65 11.65
N GLY A 13 18.51 32.09 10.76
CA GLY A 13 17.63 33.24 10.97
C GLY A 13 18.27 34.61 10.69
N ALA A 14 19.48 34.67 10.12
CA ALA A 14 20.10 35.94 9.73
C ALA A 14 19.47 36.47 8.43
N PRO A 15 19.07 37.77 8.34
CA PRO A 15 18.51 38.33 7.12
C PRO A 15 19.49 38.28 5.93
N VAL A 16 18.99 37.95 4.75
CA VAL A 16 19.76 37.89 3.49
C VAL A 16 19.65 39.23 2.76
N GLY A 17 20.80 39.88 2.53
CA GLY A 17 20.86 41.19 1.88
C GLY A 17 20.74 41.15 0.35
N ASP A 18 21.28 40.12 -0.30
CA ASP A 18 21.20 39.90 -1.76
C ASP A 18 21.03 38.40 -2.04
N ASN A 19 20.09 38.06 -2.92
CA ASN A 19 19.81 36.68 -3.36
C ASN A 19 19.83 36.57 -4.90
N GLN A 20 20.28 37.61 -5.58
CA GLN A 20 20.41 37.70 -7.04
C GLN A 20 21.87 37.51 -7.46
N ASN A 21 22.82 38.00 -6.66
CA ASN A 21 24.24 38.00 -7.00
C ASN A 21 25.08 37.25 -5.96
N SER A 22 26.01 36.42 -6.41
CA SER A 22 27.09 35.89 -5.57
C SER A 22 28.13 36.96 -5.26
N MET A 23 28.82 36.83 -4.12
CA MET A 23 29.94 37.70 -3.78
C MET A 23 31.16 37.40 -4.67
N THR A 24 31.67 38.41 -5.36
CA THR A 24 32.79 38.31 -6.32
C THR A 24 33.83 39.41 -6.10
N ALA A 25 35.06 39.19 -6.58
CA ALA A 25 36.12 40.21 -6.58
C ALA A 25 35.96 41.22 -7.74
N GLY A 26 34.95 42.08 -7.66
CA GLY A 26 34.54 42.97 -8.74
C GLY A 26 33.59 42.30 -9.73
N ASP A 27 33.04 43.06 -10.67
CA ASP A 27 31.98 42.64 -11.60
C ASP A 27 32.34 41.45 -12.51
N ARG A 28 33.64 41.22 -12.75
CA ARG A 28 34.18 40.12 -13.55
C ARG A 28 35.15 39.21 -12.78
N GLY A 29 35.20 39.33 -11.46
CA GLY A 29 36.08 38.54 -10.61
C GLY A 29 35.49 37.17 -10.25
N PRO A 30 36.32 36.25 -9.70
CA PRO A 30 35.83 34.97 -9.21
C PRO A 30 34.93 35.12 -7.97
N THR A 31 34.03 34.15 -7.76
CA THR A 31 33.23 34.03 -6.54
C THR A 31 34.11 33.77 -5.31
N LEU A 32 33.77 34.38 -4.19
CA LEU A 32 34.49 34.22 -2.93
C LEU A 32 33.85 33.14 -2.05
N LEU A 33 34.69 32.32 -1.42
CA LEU A 33 34.25 31.27 -0.49
C LEU A 33 33.53 31.83 0.76
N GLN A 34 33.72 33.11 1.09
CA GLN A 34 33.06 33.75 2.22
C GLN A 34 31.58 34.08 1.99
N ASP A 35 31.03 33.81 0.80
CA ASP A 35 29.59 33.91 0.53
C ASP A 35 28.83 32.74 1.18
N VAL A 36 28.64 32.83 2.49
CA VAL A 36 28.03 31.76 3.29
C VAL A 36 26.57 31.49 2.93
N HIS A 37 25.84 32.49 2.41
CA HIS A 37 24.46 32.32 1.94
C HIS A 37 24.42 31.46 0.67
N LEU A 38 25.30 31.75 -0.30
CA LEU A 38 25.46 30.91 -1.49
C LEU A 38 25.78 29.46 -1.12
N LEU A 39 26.77 29.27 -0.24
CA LEU A 39 27.21 27.93 0.16
C LEU A 39 26.10 27.15 0.88
N GLU A 40 25.41 27.79 1.85
CA GLU A 40 24.32 27.17 2.60
C GLU A 40 23.15 26.78 1.67
N LYS A 41 22.71 27.70 0.81
CA LYS A 41 21.60 27.49 -0.14
C LYS A 41 21.87 26.32 -1.09
N LEU A 42 23.06 26.29 -1.71
CA LEU A 42 23.43 25.21 -2.62
C LEU A 42 23.62 23.87 -1.89
N ALA A 43 24.18 23.89 -0.66
CA ALA A 43 24.37 22.67 0.12
C ALA A 43 23.04 22.03 0.53
N HIS A 44 22.02 22.84 0.87
CA HIS A 44 20.68 22.34 1.17
C HIS A 44 19.99 21.78 -0.09
N PHE A 45 20.04 22.53 -1.20
CA PHE A 45 19.50 22.09 -2.50
C PHE A 45 20.03 20.71 -2.92
N ASN A 46 21.34 20.48 -2.77
CA ASN A 46 21.97 19.20 -3.09
C ASN A 46 21.50 18.01 -2.22
N ARG A 47 20.70 18.26 -1.17
CA ARG A 47 20.22 17.25 -0.20
C ARG A 47 18.69 17.19 -0.09
N GLU A 48 17.97 17.81 -1.02
CA GLU A 48 16.50 17.77 -1.02
C GLU A 48 15.92 16.37 -1.30
N ARG A 49 16.66 15.52 -2.03
CA ARG A 49 16.17 14.19 -2.43
C ARG A 49 16.51 13.15 -1.37
N VAL A 50 15.49 12.39 -0.97
CA VAL A 50 15.61 11.16 -0.17
C VAL A 50 15.34 9.96 -1.07
N PRO A 51 15.74 8.74 -0.68
CA PRO A 51 15.37 7.54 -1.43
C PRO A 51 13.85 7.48 -1.63
N GLU A 52 13.41 7.13 -2.84
CA GLU A 52 12.00 6.81 -3.06
C GLU A 52 11.63 5.51 -2.34
N ARG A 53 10.33 5.20 -2.26
CA ARG A 53 9.90 3.87 -1.79
C ARG A 53 10.35 2.81 -2.80
N VAL A 54 10.91 1.70 -2.31
CA VAL A 54 11.36 0.58 -3.16
C VAL A 54 10.24 0.06 -4.07
N VAL A 55 9.00 0.10 -3.61
CA VAL A 55 7.77 -0.15 -4.38
C VAL A 55 6.76 0.93 -4.04
N HIS A 56 5.79 1.17 -4.92
CA HIS A 56 4.78 2.20 -4.73
C HIS A 56 5.36 3.63 -4.64
N ALA A 57 6.41 3.91 -5.41
CA ALA A 57 7.09 5.21 -5.41
C ALA A 57 6.16 6.34 -5.91
N LYS A 58 5.52 6.18 -7.07
CA LYS A 58 4.55 7.14 -7.59
C LYS A 58 3.22 7.05 -6.84
N GLY A 59 2.71 8.17 -6.33
CA GLY A 59 1.44 8.20 -5.60
C GLY A 59 0.93 9.59 -5.25
N ALA A 60 -0.26 9.62 -4.65
CA ALA A 60 -0.93 10.83 -4.19
C ALA A 60 -1.52 10.59 -2.80
N GLY A 61 -1.61 11.63 -1.97
CA GLY A 61 -2.13 11.52 -0.62
C GLY A 61 -3.10 12.62 -0.26
N ALA A 62 -3.97 12.34 0.69
CA ALA A 62 -4.98 13.27 1.19
C ALA A 62 -5.31 12.97 2.65
N HIS A 63 -5.73 14.01 3.36
CA HIS A 63 -6.32 13.91 4.68
C HIS A 63 -7.82 13.64 4.58
N GLY A 64 -8.38 13.16 5.68
CA GLY A 64 -9.80 12.91 5.79
C GLY A 64 -10.20 12.47 7.19
N TYR A 65 -11.37 11.86 7.26
CA TYR A 65 -11.86 11.23 8.47
C TYR A 65 -12.57 9.92 8.16
N PHE A 66 -12.59 9.04 9.15
CA PHE A 66 -13.42 7.84 9.18
C PHE A 66 -14.52 8.01 10.22
N GLU A 67 -15.76 7.70 9.86
CA GLU A 67 -16.94 7.80 10.71
C GLU A 67 -17.60 6.41 10.85
N VAL A 68 -17.76 5.94 12.08
CA VAL A 68 -18.40 4.63 12.36
C VAL A 68 -19.89 4.73 12.04
N THR A 69 -20.45 3.75 11.31
CA THR A 69 -21.88 3.71 10.95
C THR A 69 -22.62 2.50 11.53
N GLN A 70 -21.89 1.48 12.01
CA GLN A 70 -22.46 0.28 12.63
C GLN A 70 -21.67 -0.11 13.88
N ASP A 71 -22.37 -0.66 14.86
CA ASP A 71 -21.76 -1.18 16.08
C ASP A 71 -21.23 -2.60 15.87
N LEU A 72 -19.91 -2.75 15.94
CA LEU A 72 -19.19 -4.02 15.86
C LEU A 72 -18.35 -4.31 17.11
N THR A 73 -18.67 -3.66 18.24
CA THR A 73 -17.94 -3.82 19.50
C THR A 73 -17.96 -5.25 20.03
N GLN A 74 -18.97 -6.04 19.66
CA GLN A 74 -19.04 -7.48 19.94
C GLN A 74 -17.86 -8.28 19.34
N TYR A 75 -17.20 -7.75 18.30
CA TYR A 75 -16.10 -8.43 17.60
C TYR A 75 -14.73 -7.80 17.88
N THR A 76 -14.66 -6.50 18.16
CA THR A 76 -13.39 -5.80 18.38
C THR A 76 -13.49 -4.74 19.47
N LYS A 77 -12.46 -4.65 20.31
CA LYS A 77 -12.29 -3.59 21.31
C LYS A 77 -11.57 -2.34 20.78
N ALA A 78 -11.31 -2.26 19.48
CA ALA A 78 -10.60 -1.13 18.88
C ALA A 78 -11.33 0.19 19.12
N ASN A 79 -10.70 1.10 19.86
CA ASN A 79 -11.35 2.29 20.38
C ASN A 79 -11.93 3.21 19.28
N PHE A 80 -11.29 3.29 18.11
CA PHE A 80 -11.80 4.11 17.01
C PHE A 80 -13.09 3.57 16.36
N LEU A 81 -13.48 2.33 16.69
CA LEU A 81 -14.71 1.66 16.25
C LEU A 81 -15.77 1.56 17.37
N SER A 82 -15.54 2.19 18.53
CA SER A 82 -16.31 1.92 19.75
C SER A 82 -17.73 2.46 19.77
N GLU A 83 -18.07 3.42 18.91
CA GLU A 83 -19.34 4.14 18.98
C GLU A 83 -19.76 4.61 17.58
N VAL A 84 -21.02 4.38 17.22
CA VAL A 84 -21.61 4.88 15.97
C VAL A 84 -21.60 6.41 15.96
N GLY A 85 -21.15 7.01 14.87
CA GLY A 85 -20.97 8.46 14.72
C GLY A 85 -19.60 8.96 15.21
N LYS A 86 -18.78 8.11 15.85
CA LYS A 86 -17.41 8.49 16.23
C LYS A 86 -16.59 8.76 14.97
N ARG A 87 -15.87 9.89 14.97
CA ARG A 87 -14.98 10.31 13.89
C ARG A 87 -13.52 10.22 14.29
N THR A 88 -12.73 9.62 13.43
CA THR A 88 -11.27 9.48 13.60
C THR A 88 -10.57 10.17 12.44
N PRO A 89 -9.70 11.17 12.71
CA PRO A 89 -8.86 11.76 11.69
C PRO A 89 -7.99 10.69 11.03
N MET A 90 -7.74 10.83 9.73
CA MET A 90 -6.91 9.88 9.00
C MET A 90 -6.17 10.52 7.83
N PHE A 91 -5.15 9.82 7.35
CA PHE A 91 -4.43 10.13 6.13
C PHE A 91 -4.37 8.91 5.23
N ILE A 92 -4.59 9.09 3.93
CA ILE A 92 -4.46 8.04 2.93
C ILE A 92 -3.37 8.39 1.92
N ARG A 93 -2.67 7.35 1.46
CA ARG A 93 -1.84 7.43 0.26
C ARG A 93 -2.25 6.35 -0.73
N PHE A 94 -2.53 6.78 -1.94
CA PHE A 94 -2.68 5.92 -3.10
C PHE A 94 -1.40 5.88 -3.91
N SER A 95 -1.22 4.84 -4.72
CA SER A 95 -0.01 4.69 -5.54
C SER A 95 -0.18 3.70 -6.67
N THR A 96 0.69 3.74 -7.68
CA THR A 96 1.01 2.56 -8.50
C THR A 96 1.96 1.63 -7.71
N VAL A 97 2.55 0.60 -8.30
CA VAL A 97 3.46 -0.35 -7.61
C VAL A 97 4.87 -0.34 -8.21
N ALA A 98 5.00 -0.65 -9.50
CA ALA A 98 6.29 -0.95 -10.10
C ALA A 98 7.08 0.31 -10.51
N GLY A 99 6.37 1.35 -10.94
CA GLY A 99 6.95 2.59 -11.44
C GLY A 99 7.67 3.41 -10.37
N GLU A 100 8.74 4.09 -10.79
CA GLU A 100 9.53 5.02 -9.97
C GLU A 100 8.81 6.37 -9.80
N LEU A 101 9.37 7.31 -9.03
CA LEU A 101 8.72 8.57 -8.63
C LEU A 101 8.16 9.40 -9.79
N GLY A 102 8.81 9.40 -10.95
CA GLY A 102 8.39 10.13 -12.15
C GLY A 102 7.62 9.32 -13.19
N SER A 103 7.19 8.10 -12.85
CA SER A 103 6.42 7.25 -13.77
C SER A 103 4.98 7.75 -13.95
N ALA A 104 4.30 7.32 -15.01
CA ALA A 104 2.93 7.72 -15.29
C ALA A 104 1.89 7.02 -14.40
N ASP A 105 0.82 7.74 -14.06
CA ASP A 105 -0.26 7.28 -13.20
C ASP A 105 -1.21 6.28 -13.89
N THR A 106 -1.41 6.41 -15.20
CA THR A 106 -2.39 5.64 -16.00
C THR A 106 -1.77 4.40 -16.64
N VAL A 107 -1.05 3.60 -15.85
CA VAL A 107 -0.44 2.32 -16.29
C VAL A 107 -1.16 1.11 -15.70
N ARG A 108 -1.05 -0.05 -16.37
CA ARG A 108 -1.58 -1.32 -15.83
C ARG A 108 -0.73 -1.78 -14.65
N ASP A 109 -1.32 -1.75 -13.46
CA ASP A 109 -0.66 -2.09 -12.20
C ASP A 109 -1.72 -2.23 -11.10
N PRO A 110 -1.52 -2.97 -10.00
CA PRO A 110 -2.32 -2.74 -8.80
C PRO A 110 -2.19 -1.28 -8.34
N ARG A 111 -3.12 -0.83 -7.51
CA ARG A 111 -3.03 0.46 -6.85
C ARG A 111 -2.92 0.28 -5.34
N GLY A 112 -1.94 0.94 -4.73
CA GLY A 112 -1.85 1.03 -3.27
C GLY A 112 -3.05 1.78 -2.70
N PHE A 113 -3.52 1.32 -1.54
CA PHE A 113 -4.62 1.92 -0.78
C PHE A 113 -4.24 1.88 0.71
N ALA A 114 -3.32 2.76 1.12
CA ALA A 114 -2.75 2.75 2.46
C ALA A 114 -3.38 3.82 3.35
N VAL A 115 -4.06 3.40 4.42
CA VAL A 115 -4.77 4.28 5.35
C VAL A 115 -4.10 4.28 6.70
N LYS A 116 -3.88 5.47 7.28
CA LYS A 116 -3.42 5.69 8.66
C LYS A 116 -4.55 6.36 9.44
N PHE A 117 -5.05 5.69 10.47
CA PHE A 117 -6.02 6.23 11.41
C PHE A 117 -5.27 6.78 12.63
N TYR A 118 -5.50 8.04 12.97
CA TYR A 118 -4.93 8.66 14.17
C TYR A 118 -5.89 8.41 15.34
N THR A 119 -5.74 7.27 16.02
CA THR A 119 -6.66 6.84 17.09
C THR A 119 -6.18 7.30 18.46
N GLU A 120 -7.06 7.19 19.46
CA GLU A 120 -6.81 7.48 20.86
C GLU A 120 -5.95 6.44 21.57
N GLU A 121 -5.63 5.33 20.90
CA GLU A 121 -4.74 4.26 21.39
C GLU A 121 -3.50 4.08 20.48
N GLY A 122 -3.18 5.09 19.66
CA GLY A 122 -2.05 5.09 18.73
C GLY A 122 -2.48 5.11 17.27
N ASN A 123 -1.49 5.10 16.36
CA ASN A 123 -1.80 5.05 14.93
C ASN A 123 -2.09 3.61 14.51
N TYR A 124 -3.22 3.40 13.82
CA TYR A 124 -3.52 2.15 13.14
C TYR A 124 -3.28 2.31 11.63
N ASP A 125 -2.46 1.44 11.04
CA ASP A 125 -2.20 1.46 9.60
C ASP A 125 -2.80 0.23 8.92
N LEU A 126 -3.76 0.47 8.01
CA LEU A 126 -4.28 -0.55 7.10
C LEU A 126 -3.69 -0.33 5.71
N VAL A 127 -2.63 -1.08 5.42
CA VAL A 127 -1.83 -0.91 4.20
C VAL A 127 -2.33 -1.86 3.11
N GLY A 128 -3.41 -1.43 2.46
CA GLY A 128 -4.14 -2.20 1.46
C GLY A 128 -3.72 -1.96 0.01
N ASN A 129 -4.46 -2.61 -0.90
CA ASN A 129 -4.42 -2.41 -2.34
C ASN A 129 -5.84 -2.30 -2.92
N ASN A 130 -5.98 -1.94 -4.18
CA ASN A 130 -7.25 -1.97 -4.91
C ASN A 130 -7.72 -3.38 -5.34
N THR A 131 -7.06 -4.42 -4.84
CA THR A 131 -7.37 -5.83 -5.09
C THR A 131 -7.47 -6.61 -3.78
N PRO A 132 -8.41 -7.57 -3.66
CA PRO A 132 -8.56 -8.40 -2.47
C PRO A 132 -7.50 -9.51 -2.33
N VAL A 133 -6.68 -9.73 -3.35
CA VAL A 133 -5.67 -10.81 -3.38
C VAL A 133 -4.30 -10.30 -3.85
N PHE A 134 -3.27 -11.14 -3.79
CA PHE A 134 -1.93 -10.81 -4.26
C PHE A 134 -1.32 -11.91 -5.15
N PHE A 135 -0.17 -11.63 -5.77
CA PHE A 135 0.48 -12.54 -6.74
C PHE A 135 1.23 -13.69 -6.08
N VAL A 136 1.73 -13.49 -4.86
CA VAL A 136 2.50 -14.48 -4.10
C VAL A 136 1.86 -14.64 -2.73
N ARG A 137 1.93 -15.84 -2.18
CA ARG A 137 1.38 -16.18 -0.85
C ARG A 137 2.41 -16.25 0.27
N ASP A 138 3.70 -16.12 -0.06
CA ASP A 138 4.79 -16.12 0.91
C ASP A 138 5.72 -14.92 0.69
N ALA A 139 6.09 -14.25 1.79
CA ALA A 139 6.93 -13.05 1.75
C ALA A 139 8.32 -13.30 1.19
N ILE A 140 8.86 -14.51 1.28
CA ILE A 140 10.19 -14.83 0.75
C ILE A 140 10.29 -14.61 -0.77
N LYS A 141 9.17 -14.77 -1.49
CA LYS A 141 9.07 -14.55 -2.94
C LYS A 141 8.91 -13.08 -3.33
N PHE A 142 8.67 -12.18 -2.38
CA PHE A 142 8.36 -10.78 -2.68
C PHE A 142 9.51 -10.06 -3.40
N PRO A 143 10.79 -10.17 -3.00
CA PRO A 143 11.89 -9.55 -3.74
C PRO A 143 12.03 -10.10 -5.16
N ASP A 144 11.93 -11.43 -5.34
CA ASP A 144 11.97 -12.07 -6.67
C ASP A 144 10.87 -11.51 -7.59
N PHE A 145 9.64 -11.46 -7.08
CA PHE A 145 8.49 -10.89 -7.80
C PHE A 145 8.74 -9.43 -8.16
N ILE A 146 9.18 -8.59 -7.22
CA ILE A 146 9.40 -7.17 -7.49
C ILE A 146 10.53 -6.95 -8.50
N HIS A 147 11.59 -7.78 -8.47
CA HIS A 147 12.65 -7.73 -9.48
C HIS A 147 12.09 -7.95 -10.89
N THR A 148 11.19 -8.93 -11.08
CA THR A 148 10.62 -9.22 -12.41
C THR A 148 9.67 -8.13 -12.89
N GLN A 149 8.95 -7.46 -11.98
CA GLN A 149 8.05 -6.35 -12.32
C GLN A 149 8.78 -5.02 -12.59
N LYS A 150 10.05 -4.91 -12.20
CA LYS A 150 10.87 -3.70 -12.35
C LYS A 150 11.79 -3.81 -13.57
N ARG A 151 12.90 -3.09 -13.52
CA ARG A 151 13.81 -2.89 -14.64
C ARG A 151 14.80 -4.04 -14.67
N ASP A 152 15.01 -4.58 -15.85
CA ASP A 152 16.08 -5.52 -16.14
C ASP A 152 17.44 -4.88 -15.78
N PRO A 153 18.34 -5.61 -15.10
CA PRO A 153 19.56 -5.03 -14.55
C PRO A 153 20.59 -4.62 -15.61
N GLN A 154 20.51 -5.14 -16.84
CA GLN A 154 21.45 -4.80 -17.91
C GLN A 154 20.91 -3.65 -18.78
N THR A 155 19.65 -3.74 -19.20
CA THR A 155 19.03 -2.82 -20.15
C THR A 155 18.36 -1.62 -19.46
N HIS A 156 18.04 -1.76 -18.17
CA HIS A 156 17.25 -0.80 -17.40
C HIS A 156 15.83 -0.56 -17.95
N LEU A 157 15.35 -1.48 -18.81
CA LEU A 157 14.00 -1.48 -19.39
C LEU A 157 13.09 -2.48 -18.68
N LYS A 158 11.78 -2.40 -18.91
CA LYS A 158 10.84 -3.46 -18.49
C LYS A 158 11.05 -4.69 -19.38
N ASN A 159 11.04 -5.88 -18.79
CA ASN A 159 11.31 -7.13 -19.50
C ASN A 159 10.10 -8.08 -19.41
N PRO A 160 9.27 -8.20 -20.47
CA PRO A 160 8.11 -9.08 -20.45
C PRO A 160 8.48 -10.56 -20.29
N ASN A 161 9.66 -11.00 -20.75
CA ASN A 161 10.10 -12.38 -20.51
C ASN A 161 10.26 -12.64 -19.01
N ALA A 162 10.91 -11.75 -18.26
CA ALA A 162 11.10 -11.91 -16.82
C ALA A 162 9.76 -11.94 -16.05
N VAL A 163 8.84 -11.04 -16.41
CA VAL A 163 7.48 -10.97 -15.82
C VAL A 163 6.74 -12.29 -16.01
N TRP A 164 6.63 -12.74 -17.26
CA TRP A 164 5.83 -13.92 -17.58
C TRP A 164 6.54 -15.24 -17.23
N ASP A 165 7.87 -15.28 -17.20
CA ASP A 165 8.60 -16.46 -16.71
C ASP A 165 8.25 -16.71 -15.24
N PHE A 166 8.37 -15.67 -14.40
CA PHE A 166 8.03 -15.76 -12.98
C PHE A 166 6.57 -16.17 -12.77
N TRP A 167 5.61 -15.49 -13.42
CA TRP A 167 4.19 -15.84 -13.27
C TRP A 167 3.88 -17.26 -13.75
N SER A 168 4.48 -17.70 -14.85
CA SER A 168 4.29 -19.08 -15.35
C SER A 168 4.92 -20.14 -14.44
N LEU A 169 5.92 -19.77 -13.64
CA LEU A 169 6.56 -20.64 -12.64
C LEU A 169 5.94 -20.53 -11.24
N SER A 170 5.04 -19.56 -11.02
CA SER A 170 4.36 -19.29 -9.75
C SER A 170 2.85 -19.28 -9.99
N PRO A 171 2.22 -20.44 -10.19
CA PRO A 171 0.81 -20.56 -10.59
C PRO A 171 -0.16 -19.92 -9.59
N GLU A 172 0.22 -19.76 -8.32
CA GLU A 172 -0.56 -19.04 -7.33
C GLU A 172 -0.86 -17.58 -7.71
N SER A 173 -0.06 -17.00 -8.61
CA SER A 173 -0.24 -15.65 -9.13
C SER A 173 -1.47 -15.49 -10.04
N LEU A 174 -2.00 -16.58 -10.57
CA LEU A 174 -2.99 -16.58 -11.65
C LEU A 174 -4.24 -15.75 -11.31
N HIS A 175 -4.73 -15.82 -10.08
CA HIS A 175 -5.91 -15.06 -9.67
C HIS A 175 -5.67 -13.55 -9.76
N GLN A 176 -4.54 -13.08 -9.24
CA GLN A 176 -4.18 -11.68 -9.29
C GLN A 176 -3.80 -11.25 -10.71
N VAL A 177 -3.19 -12.11 -11.53
CA VAL A 177 -2.93 -11.84 -12.96
C VAL A 177 -4.25 -11.65 -13.71
N THR A 178 -5.26 -12.48 -13.47
CA THR A 178 -6.59 -12.34 -14.07
C THR A 178 -7.24 -11.00 -13.68
N ILE A 179 -7.13 -10.57 -12.41
CA ILE A 179 -7.62 -9.25 -11.98
C ILE A 179 -6.82 -8.14 -12.68
N LEU A 180 -5.48 -8.21 -12.67
CA LEU A 180 -4.60 -7.20 -13.25
C LEU A 180 -4.85 -7.03 -14.75
N MET A 181 -5.12 -8.11 -15.48
CA MET A 181 -5.35 -8.07 -16.94
C MET A 181 -6.80 -7.75 -17.30
N SER A 182 -7.73 -7.75 -16.34
CA SER A 182 -9.09 -7.25 -16.54
C SER A 182 -9.10 -5.73 -16.75
N ASP A 183 -10.29 -5.17 -16.99
CA ASP A 183 -10.48 -3.71 -17.05
C ASP A 183 -10.01 -3.01 -15.78
N ARG A 184 -10.10 -3.67 -14.61
CA ARG A 184 -9.70 -3.09 -13.31
C ARG A 184 -8.20 -2.89 -13.15
N GLY A 185 -7.39 -3.35 -14.10
CA GLY A 185 -5.94 -3.13 -14.11
C GLY A 185 -5.52 -1.67 -14.31
N ILE A 186 -6.42 -0.83 -14.85
CA ILE A 186 -6.19 0.61 -15.01
C ILE A 186 -7.45 1.36 -14.54
N PRO A 187 -7.57 1.66 -13.23
CA PRO A 187 -8.66 2.50 -12.75
C PRO A 187 -8.68 3.86 -13.47
N ALA A 188 -9.88 4.42 -13.66
CA ALA A 188 -10.04 5.72 -14.31
C ALA A 188 -9.43 6.86 -13.49
N THR A 189 -9.50 6.76 -12.17
CA THR A 189 -8.89 7.68 -11.21
C THR A 189 -8.72 6.94 -9.89
N LEU A 190 -8.04 7.54 -8.91
CA LEU A 190 -7.91 6.98 -7.56
C LEU A 190 -9.26 6.92 -6.82
N ARG A 191 -10.22 7.76 -7.21
CA ARG A 191 -11.55 7.85 -6.58
C ARG A 191 -12.49 6.74 -7.05
N HIS A 192 -12.25 6.18 -8.23
CA HIS A 192 -13.13 5.21 -8.88
C HIS A 192 -12.64 3.75 -8.76
N MET A 193 -11.97 3.42 -7.66
CA MET A 193 -11.51 2.08 -7.33
C MET A 193 -11.91 1.67 -5.91
N HIS A 194 -12.08 0.38 -5.68
CA HIS A 194 -12.19 -0.16 -4.32
C HIS A 194 -10.82 -0.18 -3.63
N GLY A 195 -10.83 -0.36 -2.32
CA GLY A 195 -9.66 -0.71 -1.51
C GLY A 195 -9.92 -1.97 -0.70
N PHE A 196 -8.87 -2.69 -0.34
CA PHE A 196 -8.95 -3.93 0.42
C PHE A 196 -7.74 -4.05 1.34
N GLY A 197 -7.94 -4.64 2.52
CA GLY A 197 -6.81 -5.08 3.35
C GLY A 197 -6.05 -6.26 2.73
N SER A 198 -6.69 -6.97 1.79
CA SER A 198 -6.28 -8.22 1.12
C SER A 198 -6.11 -9.40 2.09
N HIS A 199 -5.20 -9.26 3.06
CA HIS A 199 -4.95 -10.25 4.09
C HIS A 199 -6.15 -10.48 5.00
N THR A 200 -6.16 -11.66 5.60
CA THR A 200 -6.94 -11.92 6.80
C THR A 200 -6.22 -11.27 7.99
N PHE A 201 -6.97 -10.65 8.88
CA PHE A 201 -6.52 -10.11 10.16
C PHE A 201 -7.33 -10.77 11.29
N LYS A 202 -7.00 -10.46 12.54
CA LYS A 202 -7.76 -10.92 13.71
C LYS A 202 -8.37 -9.72 14.43
N TRP A 203 -9.65 -9.81 14.75
CA TRP A 203 -10.31 -8.90 15.68
C TRP A 203 -10.50 -9.58 17.03
N VAL A 204 -10.33 -8.81 18.10
CA VAL A 204 -10.48 -9.28 19.49
C VAL A 204 -11.36 -8.32 20.26
N ASN A 205 -12.44 -8.81 20.85
CA ASN A 205 -13.40 -8.01 21.59
C ASN A 205 -12.96 -7.73 23.05
N ALA A 206 -13.81 -7.07 23.84
CA ALA A 206 -13.49 -6.71 25.22
C ALA A 206 -13.38 -7.93 26.16
N GLU A 207 -14.10 -9.02 25.87
CA GLU A 207 -14.07 -10.28 26.60
C GLU A 207 -12.86 -11.16 26.22
N GLY A 208 -12.10 -10.77 25.19
CA GLY A 208 -10.97 -11.53 24.66
C GLY A 208 -11.33 -12.57 23.60
N ASN A 209 -12.59 -12.64 23.18
CA ASN A 209 -13.03 -13.50 22.07
C ASN A 209 -12.49 -12.95 20.75
N ALA A 210 -12.03 -13.85 19.88
CA ALA A 210 -11.43 -13.48 18.62
C ALA A 210 -12.26 -13.94 17.42
N VAL A 211 -12.12 -13.25 16.29
CA VAL A 211 -12.62 -13.63 14.98
C VAL A 211 -11.60 -13.26 13.90
N TRP A 212 -11.63 -13.95 12.77
CA TRP A 212 -10.88 -13.57 11.58
C TRP A 212 -11.65 -12.54 10.76
N VAL A 213 -10.95 -11.56 10.17
CA VAL A 213 -11.57 -10.45 9.46
C VAL A 213 -10.86 -10.11 8.14
N LYS A 214 -11.62 -9.75 7.11
CA LYS A 214 -11.12 -9.13 5.87
C LYS A 214 -11.78 -7.77 5.63
N TYR A 215 -10.99 -6.76 5.27
CA TYR A 215 -11.45 -5.38 5.05
C TYR A 215 -11.73 -5.07 3.57
N HIS A 216 -12.83 -4.36 3.31
CA HIS A 216 -13.30 -3.97 1.97
C HIS A 216 -13.79 -2.50 1.96
N PHE A 217 -13.03 -1.60 1.34
CA PHE A 217 -13.46 -0.23 1.06
C PHE A 217 -14.16 -0.17 -0.30
N LYS A 218 -15.46 0.11 -0.32
CA LYS A 218 -16.25 0.26 -1.55
C LYS A 218 -16.38 1.74 -1.89
N THR A 219 -15.81 2.15 -3.02
CA THR A 219 -15.95 3.52 -3.56
C THR A 219 -17.44 3.89 -3.72
N GLU A 220 -17.79 5.08 -3.28
CA GLU A 220 -19.12 5.66 -3.51
C GLU A 220 -19.22 6.41 -4.85
N GLN A 221 -18.11 6.57 -5.58
CA GLN A 221 -18.04 7.22 -6.90
C GLN A 221 -18.35 6.24 -8.05
N GLY A 222 -18.43 4.95 -7.72
CA GLY A 222 -18.59 3.86 -8.68
C GLY A 222 -17.25 3.44 -9.31
N ILE A 223 -17.16 2.18 -9.72
CA ILE A 223 -15.98 1.67 -10.43
C ILE A 223 -15.97 2.22 -11.86
N LYS A 224 -14.84 2.79 -12.27
CA LYS A 224 -14.56 3.19 -13.66
C LYS A 224 -13.11 2.85 -13.98
N ASN A 225 -12.86 2.47 -15.24
CA ASN A 225 -11.55 2.03 -15.73
C ASN A 225 -11.21 2.73 -17.05
N LEU A 226 -9.93 2.71 -17.44
CA LEU A 226 -9.46 3.19 -18.75
C LEU A 226 -9.19 2.03 -19.70
N ALA A 227 -9.57 2.21 -20.97
CA ALA A 227 -9.06 1.36 -22.04
C ALA A 227 -7.54 1.60 -22.22
N PRO A 228 -6.75 0.57 -22.59
CA PRO A 228 -5.29 0.69 -22.71
C PRO A 228 -4.80 1.84 -23.59
N ASP A 229 -5.41 2.06 -24.76
CA ASP A 229 -4.99 3.12 -25.70
C ASP A 229 -5.23 4.52 -25.15
N LEU A 230 -6.36 4.72 -24.46
CA LEU A 230 -6.65 5.98 -23.78
C LEU A 230 -5.68 6.20 -22.61
N ALA A 231 -5.40 5.16 -21.84
CA ALA A 231 -4.48 5.21 -20.72
C ALA A 231 -3.05 5.55 -21.17
N ALA A 232 -2.60 4.98 -22.29
CA ALA A 232 -1.31 5.27 -22.91
C ALA A 232 -1.23 6.71 -23.43
N LYS A 233 -2.30 7.21 -24.06
CA LYS A 233 -2.39 8.61 -24.48
C LYS A 233 -2.28 9.57 -23.29
N ILE A 234 -3.07 9.34 -22.24
CA ILE A 234 -3.03 10.16 -21.02
C ILE A 234 -1.65 10.09 -20.37
N ALA A 235 -1.01 8.92 -20.32
CA ALA A 235 0.33 8.77 -19.75
C ALA A 235 1.39 9.64 -20.47
N GLY A 236 1.24 9.87 -21.78
CA GLY A 236 2.11 10.75 -22.55
C GLY A 236 1.78 12.23 -22.43
N GLU A 237 0.50 12.58 -22.24
CA GLU A 237 0.03 13.97 -22.13
C GLU A 237 0.13 14.52 -20.70
N ASN A 238 -0.17 13.69 -19.71
CA ASN A 238 -0.23 14.03 -18.29
C ASN A 238 0.15 12.80 -17.43
N PRO A 239 1.44 12.60 -17.11
CA PRO A 239 1.87 11.48 -16.27
C PRO A 239 1.36 11.56 -14.83
N ASP A 240 0.85 12.70 -14.38
CA ASP A 240 0.36 12.96 -13.01
C ASP A 240 -1.17 13.02 -12.92
N TYR A 241 -1.86 12.49 -13.93
CA TYR A 241 -3.32 12.57 -14.09
C TYR A 241 -4.13 12.13 -12.87
N HIS A 242 -3.73 11.05 -12.18
CA HIS A 242 -4.44 10.60 -10.98
C HIS A 242 -4.21 11.50 -9.78
N THR A 243 -2.98 12.01 -9.65
CA THR A 243 -2.59 12.98 -8.61
C THR A 243 -3.38 14.28 -8.79
N GLU A 244 -3.45 14.78 -10.02
CA GLU A 244 -4.20 15.97 -10.39
C GLU A 244 -5.72 15.80 -10.16
N ASP A 245 -6.32 14.67 -10.57
CA ASP A 245 -7.75 14.41 -10.32
C ASP A 245 -8.10 14.44 -8.83
N LEU A 246 -7.32 13.75 -7.99
CA LEU A 246 -7.57 13.71 -6.55
C LEU A 246 -7.47 15.10 -5.92
N PHE A 247 -6.39 15.84 -6.26
CA PHE A 247 -6.16 17.17 -5.72
C PHE A 247 -7.30 18.12 -6.12
N ASN A 248 -7.65 18.16 -7.41
CA ASN A 248 -8.67 19.05 -7.95
C ASN A 248 -10.08 18.71 -7.44
N ALA A 249 -10.39 17.42 -7.22
CA ALA A 249 -11.67 17.01 -6.66
C ALA A 249 -11.84 17.56 -5.23
N ILE A 250 -10.84 17.39 -4.38
CA ILE A 250 -10.86 17.87 -3.00
C ILE A 250 -10.88 19.40 -2.95
N ASP A 251 -10.07 20.09 -3.75
CA ASP A 251 -10.02 21.56 -3.79
C ASP A 251 -11.38 22.18 -4.19
N LYS A 252 -12.15 21.48 -5.03
CA LYS A 252 -13.49 21.88 -5.46
C LYS A 252 -14.62 21.43 -4.53
N GLY A 253 -14.31 20.74 -3.43
CA GLY A 253 -15.32 20.18 -2.52
C GLY A 253 -16.03 18.92 -3.01
N ASP A 254 -15.57 18.28 -4.08
CA ASP A 254 -16.04 16.97 -4.56
C ASP A 254 -15.31 15.85 -3.80
N PHE A 255 -15.57 15.77 -2.50
CA PHE A 255 -14.88 14.90 -1.57
C PHE A 255 -15.14 13.41 -1.87
N PRO A 256 -14.12 12.63 -2.30
CA PRO A 256 -14.31 11.22 -2.49
C PRO A 256 -14.46 10.49 -1.16
N ALA A 257 -15.20 9.39 -1.22
CA ALA A 257 -15.63 8.63 -0.07
C ALA A 257 -15.79 7.14 -0.38
N TRP A 258 -15.53 6.33 0.65
CA TRP A 258 -15.65 4.88 0.61
C TRP A 258 -16.40 4.38 1.83
N LYS A 259 -17.28 3.41 1.64
CA LYS A 259 -17.83 2.63 2.75
C LYS A 259 -16.90 1.48 3.10
N LEU A 260 -16.53 1.38 4.37
CA LEU A 260 -15.79 0.24 4.88
C LEU A 260 -16.76 -0.88 5.25
N TYR A 261 -16.50 -2.06 4.70
CA TYR A 261 -17.13 -3.31 5.07
C TYR A 261 -16.09 -4.30 5.57
N VAL A 262 -16.55 -5.27 6.35
CA VAL A 262 -15.76 -6.44 6.74
C VAL A 262 -16.48 -7.73 6.42
N GLN A 263 -15.72 -8.80 6.17
CA GLN A 263 -16.20 -10.17 6.33
C GLN A 263 -15.66 -10.69 7.66
N ILE A 264 -16.48 -11.41 8.42
CA ILE A 264 -16.13 -11.96 9.73
C ILE A 264 -16.27 -13.47 9.69
N MET A 265 -15.21 -14.19 10.05
CA MET A 265 -15.15 -15.65 10.10
C MET A 265 -14.81 -16.08 11.55
N PRO A 266 -15.61 -16.97 12.17
CA PRO A 266 -15.26 -17.59 13.46
C PRO A 266 -13.88 -18.28 13.42
N ILE A 267 -13.21 -18.39 14.57
CA ILE A 267 -11.83 -18.92 14.61
C ILE A 267 -11.77 -20.38 14.15
N GLU A 268 -12.75 -21.17 14.58
CA GLU A 268 -12.90 -22.59 14.32
C GLU A 268 -13.18 -22.91 12.84
N ASP A 269 -13.91 -22.02 12.15
CA ASP A 269 -14.24 -22.17 10.73
C ASP A 269 -12.98 -22.21 9.86
N ALA A 270 -11.92 -21.52 10.29
CA ALA A 270 -10.67 -21.47 9.53
C ALA A 270 -10.02 -22.84 9.33
N ASN A 271 -10.30 -23.81 10.22
CA ASN A 271 -9.77 -25.17 10.13
C ASN A 271 -10.50 -26.04 9.10
N THR A 272 -11.72 -25.65 8.71
CA THR A 272 -12.60 -26.48 7.87
C THR A 272 -13.04 -25.78 6.58
N TYR A 273 -12.73 -24.49 6.43
CA TYR A 273 -13.02 -23.76 5.20
C TYR A 273 -12.29 -24.38 4.01
N ARG A 274 -12.97 -24.46 2.86
CA ARG A 274 -12.47 -25.17 1.66
C ARG A 274 -11.19 -24.59 1.06
N PHE A 275 -10.87 -23.35 1.39
CA PHE A 275 -9.62 -22.68 1.03
C PHE A 275 -8.90 -22.30 2.32
N ASP A 276 -7.58 -22.28 2.30
CA ASP A 276 -6.81 -21.69 3.40
C ASP A 276 -7.23 -20.21 3.57
N PRO A 277 -7.86 -19.82 4.69
CA PRO A 277 -8.31 -18.46 4.91
C PRO A 277 -7.17 -17.45 4.97
N PHE A 278 -5.94 -17.91 5.17
CA PHE A 278 -4.72 -17.12 5.28
C PHE A 278 -3.86 -17.15 4.01
N ASP A 279 -4.31 -17.83 2.95
CA ASP A 279 -3.72 -17.71 1.62
C ASP A 279 -4.22 -16.41 0.96
N VAL A 280 -3.37 -15.38 0.89
CA VAL A 280 -3.68 -14.08 0.27
C VAL A 280 -3.99 -14.16 -1.23
N THR A 281 -3.76 -15.29 -1.89
CA THR A 281 -4.19 -15.50 -3.29
C THR A 281 -5.68 -15.87 -3.38
N LYS A 282 -6.35 -16.04 -2.24
CA LYS A 282 -7.75 -16.46 -2.11
C LYS A 282 -8.64 -15.38 -1.49
N VAL A 283 -9.88 -15.31 -1.97
CA VAL A 283 -10.97 -14.57 -1.33
C VAL A 283 -11.85 -15.50 -0.52
N TRP A 284 -12.57 -14.93 0.45
CA TRP A 284 -13.70 -15.59 1.10
C TRP A 284 -14.96 -15.29 0.32
N SER A 285 -15.77 -16.32 0.03
CA SER A 285 -17.05 -16.15 -0.65
C SER A 285 -17.96 -15.21 0.15
N GLN A 286 -18.48 -14.17 -0.51
CA GLN A 286 -19.45 -13.26 0.10
C GLN A 286 -20.82 -13.93 0.33
N LYS A 287 -21.06 -15.12 -0.22
CA LYS A 287 -22.24 -15.94 0.12
C LYS A 287 -22.09 -16.61 1.48
N ASP A 288 -20.85 -16.96 1.84
CA ASP A 288 -20.54 -17.69 3.07
C ASP A 288 -20.33 -16.70 4.22
N TYR A 289 -19.57 -15.65 3.94
CA TYR A 289 -19.28 -14.56 4.87
C TYR A 289 -19.69 -13.23 4.22
N PRO A 290 -20.91 -12.74 4.45
CA PRO A 290 -21.41 -11.52 3.82
C PRO A 290 -20.65 -10.28 4.30
N LEU A 291 -20.74 -9.20 3.52
CA LEU A 291 -20.17 -7.91 3.89
C LEU A 291 -21.03 -7.25 4.98
N ILE A 292 -20.38 -6.87 6.07
CA ILE A 292 -20.97 -6.15 7.20
C ILE A 292 -20.39 -4.74 7.18
N GLU A 293 -21.25 -3.71 7.13
CA GLU A 293 -20.80 -2.31 7.13
C GLU A 293 -20.14 -1.97 8.48
N VAL A 294 -19.07 -1.18 8.44
CA VAL A 294 -18.37 -0.67 9.63
C VAL A 294 -18.54 0.84 9.75
N GLY A 295 -18.31 1.54 8.65
CA GLY A 295 -18.24 3.00 8.65
C GLY A 295 -17.96 3.58 7.27
N ARG A 296 -17.72 4.89 7.24
CA ARG A 296 -17.51 5.66 6.02
C ARG A 296 -16.25 6.52 6.13
N MET A 297 -15.38 6.39 5.14
CA MET A 297 -14.18 7.20 4.95
C MET A 297 -14.46 8.33 3.97
N VAL A 298 -14.07 9.56 4.29
CA VAL A 298 -14.19 10.74 3.42
C VAL A 298 -12.84 11.46 3.37
N LEU A 299 -12.40 11.85 2.16
CA LEU A 299 -11.19 12.65 1.96
C LEU A 299 -11.57 14.10 1.67
N ASP A 300 -11.22 15.01 2.58
CA ASP A 300 -11.75 16.38 2.59
C ASP A 300 -10.67 17.46 2.59
N ARG A 301 -9.39 17.08 2.62
CA ARG A 301 -8.30 18.06 2.68
C ARG A 301 -7.03 17.60 1.96
N ASN A 302 -6.55 18.44 1.06
CA ASN A 302 -5.27 18.23 0.39
C ASN A 302 -4.09 18.45 1.37
N PRO A 303 -2.94 17.79 1.16
CA PRO A 303 -1.72 18.12 1.86
C PRO A 303 -1.30 19.58 1.61
N GLU A 304 -0.76 20.25 2.62
CA GLU A 304 -0.18 21.59 2.47
C GLU A 304 1.18 21.50 1.76
N ASN A 305 1.95 20.46 2.05
CA ASN A 305 3.22 20.18 1.37
C ASN A 305 3.35 18.69 1.02
N TYR A 306 3.41 18.39 -0.28
CA TYR A 306 3.52 17.02 -0.78
C TYR A 306 4.73 16.27 -0.21
N PHE A 307 5.91 16.90 -0.13
CA PHE A 307 7.10 16.21 0.36
C PHE A 307 6.99 15.86 1.85
N ALA A 308 6.58 16.83 2.68
CA ALA A 308 6.46 16.66 4.12
C ALA A 308 5.37 15.65 4.53
N GLU A 309 4.28 15.58 3.75
CA GLU A 309 3.09 14.81 4.15
C GLU A 309 2.85 13.57 3.27
N VAL A 310 3.16 13.59 1.98
CA VAL A 310 2.93 12.45 1.07
C VAL A 310 4.21 11.65 0.82
N GLU A 311 5.34 12.32 0.60
CA GLU A 311 6.59 11.60 0.35
C GLU A 311 7.14 10.99 1.65
N GLN A 312 7.12 11.75 2.75
CA GLN A 312 7.65 11.31 4.04
C GLN A 312 6.71 10.47 4.92
N VAL A 313 5.44 10.29 4.53
CA VAL A 313 4.55 9.39 5.29
C VAL A 313 5.08 7.94 5.30
N THR A 314 4.93 7.28 6.43
CA THR A 314 5.31 5.90 6.66
C THR A 314 4.11 5.13 7.19
N PHE A 315 3.72 4.06 6.48
CA PHE A 315 2.65 3.16 6.89
C PHE A 315 3.21 1.77 7.21
N SER A 316 2.85 1.14 8.32
CA SER A 316 3.33 -0.21 8.64
C SER A 316 2.18 -1.15 8.96
N PRO A 317 2.06 -2.32 8.29
CA PRO A 317 1.10 -3.35 8.70
C PRO A 317 1.30 -3.86 10.14
N GLY A 318 2.45 -3.59 10.76
CA GLY A 318 2.72 -3.86 12.17
C GLY A 318 2.27 -2.77 13.15
N SER A 319 1.73 -1.65 12.66
CA SER A 319 1.14 -0.59 13.49
C SER A 319 -0.31 -0.92 13.81
N PHE A 320 -0.49 -1.82 14.78
CA PHE A 320 -1.79 -2.20 15.31
C PHE A 320 -2.20 -1.34 16.52
N VAL A 321 -3.49 -1.35 16.82
CA VAL A 321 -4.11 -0.83 18.04
C VAL A 321 -4.84 -1.97 18.75
N PRO A 322 -5.08 -1.89 20.08
CA PRO A 322 -5.78 -2.93 20.82
C PRO A 322 -7.08 -3.38 20.14
N GLY A 323 -7.30 -4.68 20.01
CA GLY A 323 -8.47 -5.25 19.34
C GLY A 323 -8.30 -5.55 17.85
N ILE A 324 -7.16 -5.21 17.25
CA ILE A 324 -6.77 -5.61 15.88
C ILE A 324 -5.40 -6.24 15.94
N GLU A 325 -5.25 -7.45 15.39
CA GLU A 325 -4.01 -8.22 15.41
C GLU A 325 -3.74 -8.89 14.06
N ALA A 326 -2.51 -9.37 13.86
CA ALA A 326 -2.13 -10.11 12.67
C ALA A 326 -2.72 -11.54 12.66
N SER A 327 -2.94 -12.06 11.46
CA SER A 327 -3.21 -13.50 11.23
C SER A 327 -1.92 -14.24 10.86
N PRO A 328 -1.92 -15.58 10.79
CA PRO A 328 -0.76 -16.36 10.36
C PRO A 328 -0.49 -16.33 8.84
N ASP A 329 -1.14 -15.45 8.06
CA ASP A 329 -0.83 -15.24 6.64
C ASP A 329 0.66 -14.93 6.44
N LYS A 330 1.36 -15.80 5.72
CA LYS A 330 2.83 -15.75 5.58
C LYS A 330 3.31 -14.47 4.89
N LEU A 331 2.55 -13.94 3.94
CA LEU A 331 2.89 -12.67 3.31
C LEU A 331 2.69 -11.52 4.30
N LEU A 332 1.59 -11.51 5.06
CA LEU A 332 1.36 -10.51 6.10
C LEU A 332 2.50 -10.51 7.13
N GLN A 333 2.91 -11.69 7.60
CA GLN A 333 3.98 -11.84 8.60
C GLN A 333 5.29 -11.19 8.16
N GLY A 334 5.73 -11.40 6.92
CA GLY A 334 6.93 -10.73 6.40
C GLY A 334 6.79 -9.20 6.31
N ARG A 335 5.57 -8.72 5.99
CA ARG A 335 5.28 -7.27 5.93
C ARG A 335 5.34 -6.60 7.30
N LEU A 336 5.07 -7.31 8.40
CA LEU A 336 5.16 -6.74 9.76
C LEU A 336 6.57 -6.22 10.06
N PHE A 337 7.61 -6.87 9.52
CA PHE A 337 9.00 -6.43 9.63
C PHE A 337 9.37 -5.41 8.53
N ALA A 338 9.11 -5.76 7.27
CA ALA A 338 9.72 -5.11 6.10
C ALA A 338 9.44 -3.60 6.02
N TYR A 339 8.24 -3.15 6.40
CA TYR A 339 7.87 -1.74 6.31
C TYR A 339 8.63 -0.88 7.32
N GLY A 340 8.66 -1.28 8.59
CA GLY A 340 9.42 -0.56 9.62
C GLY A 340 10.89 -0.45 9.25
N ASP A 341 11.46 -1.51 8.67
CA ASP A 341 12.84 -1.54 8.21
C ASP A 341 13.12 -0.57 7.05
N ALA A 342 12.31 -0.66 5.99
CA ALA A 342 12.44 0.23 4.84
C ALA A 342 12.28 1.71 5.24
N HIS A 343 11.44 2.03 6.22
CA HIS A 343 11.26 3.41 6.70
C HIS A 343 12.46 3.96 7.46
N ARG A 344 13.12 3.14 8.28
CA ARG A 344 14.35 3.53 8.97
C ARG A 344 15.46 3.90 7.99
N HIS A 345 15.56 3.19 6.87
CA HIS A 345 16.48 3.53 5.78
C HIS A 345 16.04 4.78 5.02
N ARG A 346 14.78 4.83 4.58
CA ARG A 346 14.28 5.84 3.63
C ARG A 346 14.11 7.23 4.24
N VAL A 347 13.52 7.32 5.42
CA VAL A 347 13.14 8.58 6.08
C VAL A 347 14.04 8.87 7.29
N GLY A 348 14.58 7.82 7.90
CA GLY A 348 15.49 7.91 9.05
C GLY A 348 14.93 7.21 10.29
N PRO A 349 15.77 6.99 11.33
CA PRO A 349 15.39 6.23 12.51
C PRO A 349 14.24 6.86 13.31
N ASN A 350 14.11 8.19 13.28
CA ASN A 350 13.09 8.97 13.99
C ASN A 350 11.93 9.42 13.07
N HIS A 351 11.65 8.67 11.99
CA HIS A 351 10.61 9.03 11.00
C HIS A 351 9.20 9.21 11.61
N ASN A 352 8.93 8.54 12.73
CA ASN A 352 7.68 8.64 13.51
C ASN A 352 7.51 9.99 14.22
N SER A 353 8.56 10.80 14.37
CA SER A 353 8.47 12.15 14.93
C SER A 353 7.98 13.19 13.93
N LEU A 354 8.00 12.88 12.62
CA LEU A 354 7.49 13.78 11.59
C LEU A 354 5.99 14.01 11.77
N PRO A 355 5.47 15.24 11.55
CA PRO A 355 4.07 15.57 11.83
C PRO A 355 3.04 14.60 11.26
N ILE A 356 3.23 14.15 10.02
CA ILE A 356 2.30 13.21 9.36
C ILE A 356 2.34 11.79 9.94
N ASN A 357 3.46 11.38 10.53
CA ASN A 357 3.64 10.04 11.08
C ASN A 357 3.37 9.97 12.59
N ARG A 358 3.45 11.12 13.26
CA ARG A 358 3.34 11.23 14.71
C ARG A 358 1.93 10.85 15.16
N PRO A 359 1.77 10.00 16.19
CA PRO A 359 0.47 9.76 16.78
C PRO A 359 -0.06 11.01 17.50
N ILE A 360 -1.38 11.11 17.60
CA ILE A 360 -2.04 12.21 18.34
C ILE A 360 -2.03 12.01 19.85
N VAL A 361 -1.59 10.84 20.32
CA VAL A 361 -1.45 10.51 21.74
C VAL A 361 -0.03 10.75 22.23
N GLU A 362 0.12 10.94 23.53
CA GLU A 362 1.43 11.07 24.16
C GLU A 362 2.21 9.75 24.05
N VAL A 363 3.40 9.80 23.43
CA VAL A 363 4.27 8.63 23.28
C VAL A 363 5.21 8.53 24.48
N LYS A 364 5.07 7.45 25.24
CA LYS A 364 5.87 7.16 26.45
C LYS A 364 6.64 5.86 26.28
N ASN A 365 7.94 5.95 26.01
CA ASN A 365 8.80 4.78 25.83
C ASN A 365 10.26 5.07 26.27
N TYR A 366 11.13 4.07 26.10
CA TYR A 366 12.55 4.11 26.45
C TYR A 366 13.49 4.22 25.23
N GLN A 367 12.98 4.59 24.04
CA GLN A 367 13.80 4.84 22.85
C GLN A 367 14.46 6.23 22.95
N ARG A 368 15.73 6.35 22.58
CA ARG A 368 16.51 7.60 22.68
C ARG A 368 17.44 7.79 21.48
N ASP A 369 17.84 9.03 21.26
CA ASP A 369 18.87 9.50 20.33
C ASP A 369 18.51 9.27 18.84
N GLY A 370 19.49 8.91 18.02
CA GLY A 370 19.31 8.71 16.58
C GLY A 370 19.39 9.99 15.73
N GLY A 371 19.50 9.81 14.42
CA GLY A 371 19.57 10.93 13.46
C GLY A 371 18.31 11.80 13.53
N MET A 372 18.50 13.12 13.50
CA MET A 372 17.43 14.13 13.57
C MET A 372 16.49 13.92 14.77
N ALA A 373 17.02 13.60 15.96
CA ALA A 373 16.23 13.52 17.19
C ALA A 373 15.56 14.88 17.48
N LEU A 374 14.24 14.94 17.31
CA LEU A 374 13.44 16.14 17.55
C LEU A 374 12.96 16.22 19.01
N GLY A 375 12.68 17.43 19.49
CA GLY A 375 12.14 17.66 20.83
C GLY A 375 13.20 17.48 21.94
N ASN A 376 12.78 16.95 23.09
CA ASN A 376 13.66 16.79 24.27
C ASN A 376 14.21 15.36 24.45
N ASN A 377 13.97 14.46 23.48
CA ASN A 377 14.48 13.08 23.48
C ASN A 377 14.19 12.30 24.78
N GLY A 378 12.98 12.44 25.34
CA GLY A 378 12.59 11.77 26.59
C GLY A 378 13.12 12.42 27.87
N GLY A 379 13.78 13.58 27.77
CA GLY A 379 14.23 14.40 28.89
C GLY A 379 15.27 13.71 29.79
N SER A 380 15.38 14.15 31.03
CA SER A 380 16.32 13.64 32.04
C SER A 380 15.76 12.52 32.91
N GLY A 381 14.62 11.93 32.53
CA GLY A 381 13.95 10.87 33.28
C GLY A 381 14.61 9.49 33.12
N ALA A 382 13.99 8.46 33.69
CA ALA A 382 14.45 7.08 33.48
C ALA A 382 14.47 6.71 31.99
N TYR A 383 15.58 6.10 31.56
CA TYR A 383 15.82 5.65 30.19
C TYR A 383 15.90 4.11 30.09
N TYR A 384 15.46 3.40 31.14
CA TYR A 384 15.48 1.94 31.24
C TYR A 384 14.25 1.41 32.01
N GLU A 385 13.92 0.14 31.82
CA GLU A 385 12.84 -0.58 32.53
C GLU A 385 13.35 -1.98 32.92
N PRO A 386 13.02 -2.50 34.11
CA PRO A 386 12.28 -1.84 35.19
C PRO A 386 13.11 -0.75 35.89
N ASN A 387 12.44 0.27 36.42
CA ASN A 387 13.07 1.34 37.20
C ASN A 387 12.20 1.77 38.40
N SER A 388 12.82 2.42 39.38
CA SER A 388 12.18 2.95 40.60
C SER A 388 11.90 4.46 40.53
N LEU A 389 12.02 5.08 39.35
CA LEU A 389 11.96 6.54 39.15
C LEU A 389 10.63 7.00 38.54
N GLY A 390 9.61 6.15 38.52
CA GLY A 390 8.28 6.48 38.00
C GLY A 390 8.21 6.59 36.47
N GLY A 391 9.13 5.94 35.74
CA GLY A 391 9.08 5.87 34.29
C GLY A 391 7.88 5.07 33.74
N PRO A 392 7.66 5.09 32.41
CA PRO A 392 6.59 4.33 31.74
C PRO A 392 6.59 2.83 32.11
N LYS A 393 5.42 2.23 32.26
CA LYS A 393 5.26 0.79 32.60
C LYS A 393 4.37 0.10 31.58
N GLU A 394 4.53 -1.22 31.45
CA GLU A 394 3.61 -2.05 30.66
C GLU A 394 2.18 -2.04 31.23
N ALA A 395 1.21 -2.32 30.37
CA ALA A 395 -0.22 -2.33 30.69
C ALA A 395 -0.84 -3.68 30.26
N PRO A 396 -0.96 -4.66 31.18
CA PRO A 396 -1.35 -6.04 30.85
C PRO A 396 -2.69 -6.21 30.13
N GLN A 397 -3.64 -5.29 30.32
CA GLN A 397 -4.95 -5.31 29.67
C GLN A 397 -4.89 -5.15 28.13
N TYR A 398 -3.76 -4.66 27.60
CA TYR A 398 -3.51 -4.49 26.17
C TYR A 398 -2.69 -5.62 25.56
N LYS A 399 -2.42 -6.70 26.31
CA LYS A 399 -1.72 -7.87 25.79
C LYS A 399 -2.50 -8.48 24.61
N THR A 400 -1.77 -8.88 23.57
CA THR A 400 -2.34 -9.56 22.39
C THR A 400 -2.94 -10.90 22.78
N SER A 401 -4.04 -11.27 22.13
CA SER A 401 -4.73 -12.53 22.36
C SER A 401 -3.90 -13.71 21.80
N PRO A 402 -3.67 -14.78 22.58
CA PRO A 402 -3.01 -15.96 22.06
C PRO A 402 -3.90 -16.69 21.04
N PHE A 403 -3.29 -17.50 20.18
CA PHE A 403 -3.98 -18.49 19.36
C PHE A 403 -3.17 -19.78 19.37
N GLU A 404 -3.83 -20.91 19.19
CA GLU A 404 -3.15 -22.21 19.18
C GLU A 404 -2.26 -22.34 17.95
N VAL A 405 -1.06 -22.88 18.15
CA VAL A 405 -0.10 -23.19 17.09
C VAL A 405 0.27 -24.67 17.19
N SER A 406 0.36 -25.34 16.04
CA SER A 406 0.71 -26.76 15.95
C SER A 406 1.61 -27.04 14.74
N GLY A 407 2.29 -28.18 14.75
CA GLY A 407 3.23 -28.59 13.70
C GLY A 407 4.72 -28.45 14.09
N ASN A 408 5.60 -28.73 13.13
CA ASN A 408 7.04 -28.59 13.29
C ASN A 408 7.48 -27.21 12.79
N ALA A 409 8.47 -26.61 13.47
CA ALA A 409 9.14 -25.41 12.97
C ALA A 409 10.05 -25.78 11.78
N ASP A 410 9.59 -25.49 10.56
CA ASP A 410 10.28 -25.82 9.30
C ASP A 410 9.84 -24.86 8.17
N SER A 411 10.47 -24.97 7.00
CA SER A 411 10.03 -24.33 5.75
C SER A 411 8.86 -25.09 5.12
N VAL A 412 7.69 -25.00 5.75
CA VAL A 412 6.50 -25.78 5.37
C VAL A 412 5.79 -25.17 4.16
N SER A 413 5.53 -25.96 3.10
CA SER A 413 4.72 -25.53 1.95
C SER A 413 3.23 -25.42 2.31
N TYR A 414 2.45 -24.70 1.50
CA TYR A 414 0.99 -24.78 1.62
C TYR A 414 0.52 -26.19 1.25
N ASN A 415 -0.55 -26.67 1.90
CA ASN A 415 -1.11 -28.01 1.70
C ASN A 415 -2.08 -28.10 0.51
N SER A 416 -2.22 -27.03 -0.27
CA SER A 416 -3.12 -26.94 -1.41
C SER A 416 -2.43 -26.29 -2.62
N ASP A 417 -2.58 -26.97 -3.75
CA ASP A 417 -2.17 -26.54 -5.09
C ASP A 417 -3.37 -26.08 -5.93
N ASP A 418 -4.49 -25.72 -5.28
CA ASP A 418 -5.60 -25.06 -5.97
C ASP A 418 -5.22 -23.61 -6.29
N HIS A 419 -4.77 -23.43 -7.52
CA HIS A 419 -4.44 -22.14 -8.11
C HIS A 419 -5.47 -21.68 -9.15
N TYR A 420 -6.49 -22.49 -9.42
CA TYR A 420 -7.26 -22.41 -10.66
C TYR A 420 -8.75 -22.14 -10.43
N THR A 421 -9.32 -22.62 -9.32
CA THR A 421 -10.76 -22.51 -9.04
C THR A 421 -11.22 -21.05 -9.03
N GLN A 422 -10.64 -20.21 -8.18
CA GLN A 422 -11.05 -18.81 -8.04
C GLN A 422 -10.76 -17.92 -9.28
N PRO A 423 -9.60 -18.02 -9.96
CA PRO A 423 -9.42 -17.31 -11.23
C PRO A 423 -10.43 -17.75 -12.30
N GLY A 424 -10.77 -19.05 -12.36
CA GLY A 424 -11.82 -19.55 -13.25
C GLY A 424 -13.20 -19.01 -12.89
N ASP A 425 -13.55 -18.99 -11.60
CA ASP A 425 -14.81 -18.41 -11.12
C ASP A 425 -14.91 -16.93 -11.50
N LEU A 426 -13.82 -16.17 -11.33
CA LEU A 426 -13.75 -14.77 -11.73
C LEU A 426 -13.96 -14.59 -13.24
N TYR A 427 -13.30 -15.41 -14.08
CA TYR A 427 -13.51 -15.39 -15.54
C TYR A 427 -14.98 -15.64 -15.90
N ARG A 428 -15.59 -16.66 -15.26
CA ARG A 428 -16.99 -17.02 -15.51
C ARG A 428 -17.99 -15.95 -15.05
N LEU A 429 -17.63 -15.12 -14.06
CA LEU A 429 -18.44 -13.99 -13.63
C LEU A 429 -18.42 -12.80 -14.60
N MET A 430 -17.39 -12.68 -15.45
CA MET A 430 -17.28 -11.59 -16.43
C MET A 430 -18.30 -11.76 -17.55
N SER A 431 -18.82 -10.64 -18.05
CA SER A 431 -19.56 -10.56 -19.33
C SER A 431 -18.67 -10.97 -20.51
N GLU A 432 -19.28 -11.31 -21.66
CA GLU A 432 -18.52 -11.69 -22.84
C GLU A 432 -17.59 -10.58 -23.34
N GLU A 433 -18.02 -9.32 -23.22
CA GLU A 433 -17.21 -8.16 -23.58
C GLU A 433 -16.02 -7.98 -22.63
N GLU A 434 -16.21 -8.18 -21.33
CA GLU A 434 -15.12 -8.15 -20.34
C GLU A 434 -14.13 -9.30 -20.55
N ARG A 435 -14.60 -10.52 -20.83
CA ARG A 435 -13.76 -11.67 -21.17
C ARG A 435 -12.94 -11.40 -22.43
N THR A 436 -13.55 -10.79 -23.44
CA THR A 436 -12.87 -10.39 -24.68
C THR A 436 -11.75 -9.39 -24.39
N ARG A 437 -12.00 -8.35 -23.61
CA ARG A 437 -10.97 -7.36 -23.23
C ARG A 437 -9.88 -7.97 -22.36
N LEU A 438 -10.22 -8.87 -21.43
CA LEU A 438 -9.25 -9.62 -20.64
C LEU A 438 -8.30 -10.41 -21.54
N VAL A 439 -8.83 -11.20 -22.49
CA VAL A 439 -8.03 -11.96 -23.44
C VAL A 439 -7.14 -11.03 -24.27
N GLN A 440 -7.68 -9.94 -24.81
CA GLN A 440 -6.91 -8.96 -25.59
C GLN A 440 -5.75 -8.36 -24.78
N ASN A 441 -6.00 -8.01 -23.52
CA ASN A 441 -4.97 -7.48 -22.63
C ASN A 441 -3.88 -8.52 -22.33
N ILE A 442 -4.26 -9.77 -22.05
CA ILE A 442 -3.31 -10.88 -21.82
C ILE A 442 -2.47 -11.11 -23.08
N VAL A 443 -3.11 -11.24 -24.24
CA VAL A 443 -2.43 -11.47 -25.53
C VAL A 443 -1.46 -10.32 -25.80
N GLY A 444 -1.89 -9.07 -25.71
CA GLY A 444 -1.02 -7.91 -25.93
C GLY A 444 0.17 -7.86 -24.98
N ALA A 445 -0.02 -8.23 -23.71
CA ALA A 445 1.06 -8.29 -22.72
C ALA A 445 2.01 -9.48 -22.92
N MET A 446 1.54 -10.58 -23.54
CA MET A 446 2.34 -11.78 -23.81
C MET A 446 2.97 -11.81 -25.21
N THR A 447 2.44 -11.06 -26.19
CA THR A 447 3.00 -10.96 -27.54
C THR A 447 4.51 -10.68 -27.54
N PRO A 448 5.04 -9.71 -26.76
CA PRO A 448 6.48 -9.40 -26.76
C PRO A 448 7.36 -10.40 -25.99
N VAL A 449 6.78 -11.44 -25.37
CA VAL A 449 7.57 -12.54 -24.77
C VAL A 449 8.20 -13.35 -25.89
N GLU A 450 9.51 -13.56 -25.83
CA GLU A 450 10.28 -14.20 -26.90
C GLU A 450 10.23 -15.73 -26.78
N SER A 451 10.23 -16.26 -25.54
CA SER A 451 10.19 -17.70 -25.31
C SER A 451 8.79 -18.28 -25.46
N ASN A 452 8.65 -19.21 -26.41
CA ASN A 452 7.42 -19.99 -26.56
C ASN A 452 7.16 -20.91 -25.36
N ASP A 453 8.20 -21.40 -24.67
CA ASP A 453 8.02 -22.26 -23.50
C ASP A 453 7.36 -21.51 -22.35
N ILE A 454 7.69 -20.24 -22.16
CA ILE A 454 7.00 -19.35 -21.21
C ILE A 454 5.53 -19.18 -21.62
N LYS A 455 5.28 -18.83 -22.90
CA LYS A 455 3.92 -18.64 -23.42
C LYS A 455 3.06 -19.88 -23.24
N LEU A 456 3.56 -21.04 -23.64
CA LEU A 456 2.86 -22.32 -23.56
C LEU A 456 2.57 -22.71 -22.11
N ARG A 457 3.53 -22.56 -21.19
CA ARG A 457 3.33 -22.83 -19.76
C ARG A 457 2.23 -21.94 -19.17
N GLN A 458 2.24 -20.65 -19.50
CA GLN A 458 1.20 -19.73 -19.02
C GLN A 458 -0.18 -20.06 -19.61
N ILE A 459 -0.26 -20.44 -20.89
CA ILE A 459 -1.51 -20.90 -21.54
C ILE A 459 -2.10 -22.10 -20.78
N VAL A 460 -1.27 -23.04 -20.31
CA VAL A 460 -1.73 -24.19 -19.51
C VAL A 460 -2.42 -23.72 -18.23
N HIS A 461 -1.87 -22.73 -17.53
CA HIS A 461 -2.50 -22.21 -16.30
C HIS A 461 -3.85 -21.56 -16.59
N PHE A 462 -3.94 -20.76 -17.65
CA PHE A 462 -5.21 -20.20 -18.09
C PHE A 462 -6.23 -21.27 -18.46
N TYR A 463 -5.82 -22.31 -19.18
CA TYR A 463 -6.69 -23.44 -19.56
C TYR A 463 -7.19 -24.24 -18.33
N LYS A 464 -6.33 -24.45 -17.33
CA LYS A 464 -6.71 -25.12 -16.08
C LYS A 464 -7.71 -24.32 -15.24
N ALA A 465 -7.65 -22.98 -15.30
CA ALA A 465 -8.67 -22.13 -14.67
C ALA A 465 -10.00 -22.14 -15.45
N ASP A 466 -9.93 -22.01 -16.77
CA ASP A 466 -11.08 -22.16 -17.66
C ASP A 466 -10.64 -22.54 -19.09
N PRO A 467 -11.17 -23.63 -19.67
CA PRO A 467 -10.78 -24.08 -21.01
C PRO A 467 -10.98 -23.01 -22.11
N GLU A 468 -12.04 -22.21 -22.00
CA GLU A 468 -12.33 -21.15 -22.98
C GLU A 468 -11.25 -20.06 -22.93
N LEU A 469 -10.87 -19.62 -21.72
CA LEU A 469 -9.83 -18.61 -21.53
C LEU A 469 -8.49 -19.08 -22.12
N GLY A 470 -8.06 -20.30 -21.80
CA GLY A 470 -6.82 -20.87 -22.32
C GLY A 470 -6.80 -20.97 -23.86
N GLN A 471 -7.91 -21.42 -24.46
CA GLN A 471 -8.04 -21.53 -25.92
C GLN A 471 -8.00 -20.16 -26.60
N ARG A 472 -8.71 -19.17 -26.07
CA ARG A 472 -8.75 -17.81 -26.63
C ARG A 472 -7.40 -17.11 -26.56
N VAL A 473 -6.67 -17.27 -25.45
CA VAL A 473 -5.31 -16.72 -25.30
C VAL A 473 -4.34 -17.43 -26.26
N ALA A 474 -4.40 -18.76 -26.36
CA ALA A 474 -3.56 -19.51 -27.30
C ALA A 474 -3.80 -19.05 -28.74
N TYR A 475 -5.07 -18.98 -29.17
CA TYR A 475 -5.46 -18.50 -30.49
C TYR A 475 -4.95 -17.08 -30.77
N GLY A 476 -5.12 -16.15 -29.82
CA GLY A 476 -4.65 -14.77 -29.97
C GLY A 476 -3.13 -14.64 -30.07
N LEU A 477 -2.37 -15.59 -29.52
CA LEU A 477 -0.91 -15.66 -29.64
C LEU A 477 -0.43 -16.45 -30.86
N GLY A 478 -1.34 -17.00 -31.68
CA GLY A 478 -1.00 -17.88 -32.80
C GLY A 478 -0.42 -19.23 -32.36
N LEU A 479 -0.78 -19.70 -31.16
CA LEU A 479 -0.35 -20.95 -30.56
C LEU A 479 -1.54 -21.89 -30.36
N SER A 480 -1.25 -23.15 -30.04
CA SER A 480 -2.26 -24.13 -29.59
C SER A 480 -2.09 -24.43 -28.12
N VAL A 481 -3.19 -24.74 -27.43
CA VAL A 481 -3.11 -25.33 -26.09
C VAL A 481 -2.32 -26.65 -26.18
N PRO A 482 -1.29 -26.87 -25.34
CA PRO A 482 -0.53 -28.13 -25.35
C PRO A 482 -1.45 -29.36 -25.21
N GLY A 483 -1.16 -30.43 -25.94
CA GLY A 483 -1.91 -31.69 -25.83
C GLY A 483 -1.62 -32.43 -24.52
N GLY A 484 -2.58 -33.24 -24.06
CA GLY A 484 -2.41 -34.12 -22.89
C GLY A 484 -2.55 -33.44 -21.52
N LEU A 485 -3.30 -32.33 -21.46
CA LEU A 485 -3.56 -31.54 -20.24
C LEU A 485 -4.77 -32.00 -19.44
#